data_AF-G2PGQ7-F1
#
_entry.id   AF-G2PGQ7-F1
#
_cell.length_a   1.000
_cell.length_b   1.000
_cell.length_c   1.000
_cell.angle_alpha   90.00
_cell.angle_beta   90.00
_cell.angle_gamma   90.00
#
_symmetry.space_group_name_H-M   'P 1'
#
loop_
_entity.id
_entity.type
_entity.pdbx_description
1 polymer ?
#
loop_
_entity_poly.entity_id
_entity_poly.type
_entity_poly.pdbx_seq_one_letter_code
_entity_poly.pdbx_strand_id
1 'polypeptide(L)' 'MPGAGAHAAALRFAEAVPFTTGHAAEAMAWPGVDWPVAHPAAIAWQAAQAGDPVTVLSLEPELYAGSGITPLDPT' A
#
# COMPACT_ATOMS: atom_id res chain seq x y z
N MET A 1 -18.19 -26.57 -0.87
CA MET A 1 -17.15 -25.94 -1.71
C MET A 1 -16.96 -24.52 -1.23
N PRO A 2 -15.76 -24.09 -0.81
CA PRO A 2 -15.54 -22.69 -0.48
C PRO A 2 -15.71 -21.89 -1.79
N GLY A 3 -16.72 -21.01 -1.85
CA GLY A 3 -16.99 -20.19 -3.02
C GLY A 3 -15.88 -19.15 -3.24
N ALA A 4 -15.81 -18.57 -4.44
CA ALA A 4 -14.84 -17.53 -4.79
C ALA A 4 -14.75 -16.38 -3.74
N GLY A 5 -15.86 -16.10 -3.02
CA GLY A 5 -15.89 -15.14 -1.91
C GLY A 5 -15.07 -15.53 -0.67
N ALA A 6 -14.90 -16.83 -0.38
CA ALA A 6 -14.06 -17.29 0.73
C ALA A 6 -12.56 -17.13 0.41
N HIS A 7 -12.19 -17.19 -0.87
CA HIS A 7 -10.83 -16.90 -1.33
C HIS A 7 -10.55 -15.39 -1.31
N ALA A 8 -11.50 -14.56 -1.74
CA ALA A 8 -11.40 -13.11 -1.67
C ALA A 8 -11.36 -12.57 -0.23
N ALA A 9 -12.13 -13.15 0.70
CA ALA A 9 -12.10 -12.77 2.12
C ALA A 9 -10.82 -13.20 2.86
N ALA A 10 -10.09 -14.18 2.33
CA ALA A 10 -8.74 -14.55 2.80
C ALA A 10 -7.66 -13.57 2.31
N LEU A 11 -7.95 -12.81 1.25
CA LEU A 11 -7.13 -11.73 0.72
C LEU A 11 -7.56 -10.42 1.36
N ARG A 12 -7.32 -10.24 2.67
CA ARG A 12 -7.50 -8.91 3.32
C ARG A 12 -6.64 -7.81 2.68
N PHE A 13 -5.69 -8.20 1.83
CA PHE A 13 -4.93 -7.36 0.93
C PHE A 13 -4.97 -7.99 -0.47
N ALA A 14 -6.09 -7.86 -1.18
CA ALA A 14 -6.08 -8.12 -2.62
C ALA A 14 -5.31 -6.98 -3.28
N GLU A 15 -4.01 -7.18 -3.46
CA GLU A 15 -3.18 -6.31 -4.30
C GLU A 15 -3.81 -6.20 -5.69
N ALA A 16 -4.21 -5.00 -6.10
CA ALA A 16 -4.60 -4.74 -7.49
C ALA A 16 -3.40 -4.84 -8.44
N VAL A 17 -2.18 -4.74 -7.90
CA VAL A 17 -0.90 -4.79 -8.59
C VAL A 17 0.10 -5.62 -7.80
N PRO A 18 0.81 -6.58 -8.41
CA PRO A 18 1.81 -7.39 -7.73
C PRO A 18 2.89 -6.52 -7.07
N PHE A 19 3.25 -6.84 -5.83
CA PHE A 19 4.42 -6.25 -5.20
C PHE A 19 5.72 -6.63 -5.94
N THR A 20 6.52 -5.64 -6.34
CA THR A 20 7.72 -5.82 -7.17
C THR A 20 9.00 -5.52 -6.38
N THR A 21 10.15 -5.85 -6.97
CA THR A 21 11.45 -5.45 -6.43
C THR A 21 11.64 -3.93 -6.40
N GLY A 22 10.96 -3.19 -7.29
CA GLY A 22 10.94 -1.72 -7.27
C GLY A 22 10.28 -1.18 -6.00
N HIS A 23 9.09 -1.69 -5.68
CA HIS A 23 8.39 -1.33 -4.44
C HIS A 23 9.24 -1.67 -3.19
N ALA A 24 9.92 -2.84 -3.20
CA ALA A 24 10.80 -3.24 -2.10
C ALA A 24 11.97 -2.25 -1.90
N ALA A 25 12.59 -1.79 -2.99
CA ALA A 25 13.69 -0.84 -2.93
C ALA A 25 13.26 0.51 -2.34
N GLU A 26 12.08 1.00 -2.71
CA GLU A 26 11.51 2.24 -2.17
C GLU A 26 11.13 2.09 -0.69
N ALA A 27 10.48 0.99 -0.30
CA ALA A 27 10.16 0.73 1.09
C ALA A 27 11.41 0.68 1.99
N MET A 28 12.52 0.11 1.49
CA MET A 28 13.80 0.10 2.21
C MET A 28 14.46 1.47 2.31
N ALA A 29 14.09 2.45 1.48
CA ALA A 29 14.58 3.82 1.55
C ALA A 29 13.91 4.64 2.68
N TRP A 30 12.90 4.10 3.35
CA TRP A 30 12.20 4.72 4.48
C TRP A 30 12.57 4.05 5.82
N PRO A 31 13.76 4.35 6.38
CA PRO A 31 14.18 3.75 7.63
C PRO A 31 13.26 4.16 8.77
N GLY A 32 12.76 3.18 9.53
CA GLY A 32 11.88 3.41 10.68
C GLY A 32 10.39 3.48 10.36
N VAL A 33 9.99 3.30 9.09
CA VAL A 33 8.58 3.09 8.73
C VAL A 33 8.27 1.59 8.81
N ASP A 34 7.23 1.23 9.55
CA ASP A 34 6.83 -0.16 9.70
C ASP A 34 6.32 -0.73 8.37
N TRP A 35 6.59 -2.03 8.14
CA TRP A 35 6.25 -2.70 6.90
C TRP A 35 4.77 -2.58 6.46
N PRO A 36 3.77 -2.65 7.36
CA PRO A 36 2.36 -2.44 6.99
C PRO A 36 2.06 -1.07 6.39
N VAL A 37 2.94 -0.07 6.59
CA VAL A 37 2.85 1.28 6.02
C VAL A 37 3.75 1.40 4.80
N ALA A 38 5.00 0.94 4.90
CA ALA A 38 5.98 1.03 3.82
C ALA A 38 5.54 0.28 2.56
N HIS A 39 4.89 -0.88 2.73
CA HIS A 39 4.40 -1.70 1.62
C HIS A 39 3.35 -0.97 0.74
N PRO A 40 2.18 -0.55 1.28
CA PRO A 40 1.20 0.20 0.48
C PRO A 40 1.72 1.57 0.03
N ALA A 41 2.58 2.23 0.80
CA ALA A 41 3.16 3.51 0.40
C ALA A 41 4.08 3.37 -0.83
N ALA A 42 4.88 2.31 -0.93
CA ALA A 42 5.76 2.09 -2.09
C ALA A 42 4.97 1.82 -3.38
N ILE A 43 3.89 1.04 -3.28
CA ILE A 43 2.96 0.85 -4.41
C ILE A 43 2.39 2.21 -4.86
N ALA A 44 1.92 3.01 -3.89
CA ALA A 44 1.33 4.31 -4.18
C ALA A 44 2.32 5.31 -4.78
N TRP A 45 3.57 5.27 -4.31
CA TRP A 45 4.64 6.14 -4.81
C TRP A 45 5.00 5.81 -6.26
N GLN A 46 5.17 4.53 -6.61
CA GLN A 46 5.42 4.15 -8.00
C GLN A 46 4.23 4.48 -8.93
N ALA A 47 2.99 4.23 -8.50
CA ALA A 47 1.82 4.59 -9.28
C ALA A 47 1.72 6.11 -9.52
N ALA A 48 2.02 6.93 -8.50
CA ALA A 48 2.08 8.38 -8.64
C ALA A 48 3.15 8.82 -9.67
N GLN A 49 4.32 8.18 -9.67
CA GLN A 49 5.36 8.44 -10.67
C GLN A 49 4.95 8.02 -12.09
N ALA A 50 4.14 6.96 -12.23
CA ALA A 50 3.59 6.49 -13.50
C ALA A 50 2.40 7.33 -13.99
N GLY A 51 1.86 8.23 -13.16
CA GLY A 51 0.65 9.00 -13.45
C GLY A 51 -0.65 8.21 -13.25
N ASP A 52 -0.59 7.05 -12.61
CA ASP A 52 -1.74 6.21 -12.32
C ASP A 52 -2.46 6.71 -11.05
N PRO A 53 -3.78 6.94 -11.09
CA PRO A 53 -4.52 7.39 -9.92
C PRO A 53 -4.67 6.25 -8.92
N VAL A 54 -4.06 6.40 -7.75
CA VAL A 54 -4.22 5.48 -6.62
C VAL A 54 -4.45 6.25 -5.33
N THR A 55 -5.30 5.71 -4.45
CA THR A 55 -5.56 6.26 -3.13
C THR A 55 -5.26 5.19 -2.09
N VAL A 56 -4.37 5.50 -1.15
CA VAL A 56 -4.17 4.69 0.05
C VAL A 56 -5.24 5.08 1.07
N LEU A 57 -5.89 4.09 1.66
CA LEU A 57 -6.80 4.30 2.78
C LEU A 57 -6.10 3.89 4.08
N SER A 58 -6.19 4.72 5.11
CA SER A 58 -5.63 4.43 6.44
C SER A 58 -6.46 5.11 7.51
N LEU A 59 -6.68 4.41 8.64
CA LEU A 59 -7.26 5.01 9.85
C LEU A 59 -6.20 5.73 10.70
N GLU A 60 -4.93 5.57 10.35
CA GLU A 60 -3.77 6.17 11.03
C GLU A 60 -2.90 6.85 9.95
N PRO A 61 -3.36 7.94 9.31
CA PRO A 61 -2.64 8.61 8.21
C PRO A 61 -1.27 9.16 8.64
N GLU A 62 -1.09 9.51 9.91
CA GLU A 62 0.15 10.01 10.48
C GLU A 62 1.30 9.02 10.40
N LEU A 63 1.03 7.70 10.34
CA LEU A 63 2.08 6.69 10.23
C LEU A 63 2.82 6.75 8.89
N TYR A 64 2.21 7.37 7.87
CA TYR A 64 2.81 7.55 6.54
C TYR A 64 3.76 8.75 6.47
N ALA A 65 3.94 9.50 7.57
CA ALA A 65 4.86 10.62 7.64
C ALA A 65 6.29 10.17 7.28
N GLY A 66 6.80 10.67 6.16
CA GLY A 66 8.13 10.31 5.63
C GLY A 66 8.11 9.46 4.35
N SER A 67 6.97 8.87 4.01
CA SER A 67 6.81 8.13 2.74
C SER A 67 6.44 9.02 1.54
N GLY A 68 6.07 10.28 1.78
CA GLY A 68 5.56 11.19 0.76
C GLY A 68 4.14 10.86 0.27
N ILE A 69 3.51 9.81 0.80
CA ILE A 69 2.13 9.44 0.55
C ILE A 69 1.23 10.04 1.64
N THR A 70 0.10 10.61 1.22
CA THR A 70 -0.96 11.09 2.11
C THR A 70 -2.17 10.18 1.96
N PRO A 71 -2.40 9.25 2.90
CA PRO A 71 -3.60 8.41 2.88
C PRO A 71 -4.87 9.23 3.11
N LEU A 72 -5.98 8.75 2.56
CA LEU A 72 -7.31 9.21 2.92
C LEU A 72 -7.80 8.44 4.15
N ASP A 73 -8.19 9.18 5.19
CA ASP A 73 -8.94 8.64 6.32
C ASP A 73 -10.41 8.45 5.90
N PRO A 74 -10.94 7.22 5.90
CA PRO A 74 -12.31 6.94 5.47
C PRO A 74 -13.37 7.18 6.55
N THR A 75 -13.03 7.73 7.72
CA THR A 75 -13.97 8.02 8.81
C THR A 75 -14.73 9.34 8.69
#